data_AF-A0A7L1U8R9-F1
#
_entry.id   AF-A0A7L1U8R9-F1
#
_cell.length_a   1.000
_cell.length_b   1.000
_cell.length_c   1.000
_cell.angle_alpha   90.00
_cell.angle_beta   90.00
_cell.angle_gamma   90.00
#
_symmetry.space_group_name_H-M   'P 1'
#
loop_
_entity.id
_entity.type
_entity.pdbx_description
1 polymer ?
#
loop_
_entity_poly.entity_id
_entity_poly.type
_entity_poly.pdbx_seq_one_letter_code
_entity_poly.pdbx_strand_id
1 'polypeptide(L)'
;LHLAALASLKGDIVELNKRLQQTEKERDLLEKKLAKAQCEQSHLMREHEDVQERTTLRYEERITELHSIIAELNKKIDRLQGATIREEDEYSELRSELSQSQQEVNEDSRSMDQNSVSVPENQSTMVTADVDNCSDLNSELQRVLTDLENVVCGRKKSSCSLSVAEVDRHIEQLTTASEHCDLAIKTVEEIEGVLGCDLYPNLSEERSRWEKELAGLREENESLTAMLCSKEEELNRTKATMNAVREERDRLRRRVRELQTRLQSVQATGPSSPSRLTPANRPVNPSTGELSTSSSSNDIPIAKIAERVKLSKTRSESSSSDRPVLGSEISSIGVSSTVAEHLAHSLQDCSNIQEIFQTLYSHGSAISESKIREFEVETERLNSRIEHLKSQNDLLTITLEECKSNAERMSMLVGKYESNATALRLALQYSEQCIEAYELLLALAESEQSLILGQFRAAGVGSVGDQTGDENVTQMLKRAHDCRKTAENAAKALLMKLDGSCGGAYAVTGCSVQPWESLSSNSHT
;
A
#
# COMPACT_ATOMS: atom_id res chain seq x y z
N LEU A 1 35.26 18.09 83.38
CA LEU A 1 35.49 17.77 81.94
C LEU A 1 34.69 16.55 81.49
N HIS A 2 34.80 15.38 82.13
CA HIS A 2 34.05 14.17 81.72
C HIS A 2 32.51 14.30 81.74
N LEU A 3 31.94 14.98 82.75
CA LEU A 3 30.48 15.21 82.83
C LEU A 3 29.92 16.04 81.67
N ALA A 4 30.66 17.04 81.19
CA ALA A 4 30.23 17.89 80.07
C ALA A 4 30.30 17.13 78.74
N ALA A 5 31.32 16.29 78.55
CA ALA A 5 31.41 15.41 77.38
C ALA A 5 30.27 14.38 77.35
N LEU A 6 29.89 13.81 78.51
CA LEU A 6 28.74 12.92 78.61
C LEU A 6 27.41 13.63 78.33
N ALA A 7 27.25 14.87 78.78
CA ALA A 7 26.06 15.66 78.47
C ALA A 7 25.95 16.00 76.97
N SER A 8 27.07 16.32 76.31
CA SER A 8 27.13 16.55 74.86
C SER A 8 26.76 15.28 74.09
N LEU A 9 27.37 14.15 74.42
CA LEU A 9 27.07 12.86 73.79
C LEU A 9 25.61 12.47 73.97
N LYS A 10 25.01 12.75 75.13
CA LYS A 10 23.58 12.51 75.37
C LYS A 10 22.71 13.40 74.48
N GLY A 11 23.10 14.66 74.26
CA GLY A 11 22.45 15.56 73.33
C GLY A 11 22.51 15.06 71.88
N ASP A 12 23.70 14.66 71.43
CA ASP A 12 23.93 14.13 70.09
C ASP A 12 23.11 12.84 69.87
N ILE A 13 23.05 11.94 70.85
CA ILE A 13 22.23 10.72 70.79
C ILE A 13 20.74 11.06 70.63
N VAL A 14 20.23 12.06 71.34
CA VAL A 14 18.82 12.48 71.24
C VAL A 14 18.54 13.11 69.87
N GLU A 15 19.44 13.94 69.36
CA GLU A 15 19.31 14.52 68.02
C GLU A 15 19.36 13.44 66.93
N LEU A 16 20.30 12.50 67.02
CA LEU A 16 20.42 11.39 66.09
C LEU A 16 19.16 10.52 66.11
N ASN A 17 18.60 10.25 67.29
CA ASN A 17 17.37 9.48 67.43
C ASN A 17 16.16 10.21 66.84
N LYS A 18 16.07 11.54 67.00
CA LYS A 18 15.04 12.36 66.35
C LYS A 18 15.16 12.32 64.82
N ARG A 19 16.38 12.41 64.30
CA ARG A 19 16.65 12.27 62.86
C ARG A 19 16.29 10.88 62.36
N LEU A 20 16.63 9.83 63.11
CA LEU A 20 16.27 8.44 62.80
C LEU A 20 14.75 8.28 62.67
N GLN A 21 14.00 8.74 63.68
CA GLN A 21 12.53 8.69 63.65
C GLN A 21 11.92 9.47 62.48
N GLN A 22 12.52 10.61 62.11
CA GLN A 22 12.08 11.37 60.95
C GLN A 22 12.35 10.60 59.65
N THR A 23 13.54 10.00 59.52
CA THR A 23 13.88 9.18 58.35
C THR A 23 13.03 7.92 58.25
N GLU A 24 12.63 7.30 59.37
CA GLU A 24 11.72 6.16 59.39
C GLU A 24 10.33 6.54 58.87
N LYS A 25 9.78 7.68 59.31
CA LYS A 25 8.48 8.18 58.81
C LYS A 25 8.53 8.51 57.32
N GLU A 26 9.63 9.10 56.86
CA GLU A 26 9.84 9.39 55.44
C GLU A 26 9.94 8.11 54.62
N ARG A 27 10.66 7.10 55.12
CA ARG A 27 10.73 5.77 54.50
C ARG A 27 9.35 5.14 54.38
N ASP A 28 8.57 5.13 55.46
CA ASP A 28 7.23 4.52 55.47
C ASP A 28 6.26 5.25 54.53
N LEU A 29 6.39 6.57 54.39
CA LEU A 29 5.63 7.36 53.41
C LEU A 29 6.02 7.00 51.98
N LEU A 30 7.32 6.88 51.70
CA LEU A 30 7.83 6.50 50.38
C LEU A 30 7.44 5.07 50.02
N GLU A 31 7.46 4.14 50.98
CA GLU A 31 7.03 2.76 50.78
C GLU A 31 5.54 2.68 50.43
N LYS A 32 4.68 3.45 51.11
CA LYS A 32 3.27 3.56 50.75
C LYS A 32 3.05 4.15 49.36
N LYS A 33 3.82 5.19 48.99
CA LYS A 33 3.75 5.78 47.64
C LYS A 33 4.22 4.81 46.57
N LEU A 34 5.27 4.04 46.84
CA LEU A 34 5.77 3.01 45.94
C LEU A 34 4.72 1.90 45.74
N ALA A 35 4.13 1.40 46.82
CA ALA A 35 3.07 0.40 46.74
C ALA A 35 1.85 0.89 45.94
N LYS A 36 1.46 2.16 46.14
CA LYS A 36 0.38 2.77 45.36
C LYS A 36 0.73 2.87 43.87
N ALA A 37 1.93 3.34 43.54
CA ALA A 37 2.40 3.44 42.17
C ALA A 37 2.51 2.05 41.49
N GLN A 38 2.93 1.02 42.22
CA GLN A 38 2.97 -0.36 41.72
C GLN A 38 1.55 -0.91 41.44
N CYS A 39 0.58 -0.59 42.29
CA CYS A 39 -0.82 -0.97 42.09
C CYS A 39 -1.41 -0.25 40.86
N GLU A 40 -1.20 1.06 40.74
CA GLU A 40 -1.63 1.85 39.58
C GLU A 40 -0.97 1.37 38.28
N GLN A 41 0.33 1.04 38.32
CA GLN A 41 1.04 0.45 37.17
C GLN A 41 0.44 -0.91 36.76
N SER A 42 0.15 -1.77 37.73
CA SER A 42 -0.46 -3.09 37.47
C SER A 42 -1.87 -2.96 36.88
N HIS A 43 -2.63 -1.95 37.31
CA HIS A 43 -3.95 -1.65 36.75
C HIS A 43 -3.86 -1.19 35.30
N LEU A 44 -2.98 -0.23 35.00
CA LEU A 44 -2.78 0.29 33.65
C LEU A 44 -2.28 -0.80 32.68
N MET A 45 -1.42 -1.70 33.15
CA MET A 45 -0.99 -2.86 32.36
C MET A 45 -2.18 -3.75 31.98
N ARG A 46 -3.07 -4.05 32.94
CA ARG A 46 -4.26 -4.86 32.69
C ARG A 46 -5.23 -4.17 31.73
N GLU A 47 -5.47 -2.86 31.88
CA GLU A 47 -6.30 -2.12 30.95
C GLU A 47 -5.71 -2.10 29.53
N HIS A 48 -4.39 -1.97 29.40
CA HIS A 48 -3.72 -2.05 28.11
C HIS A 48 -3.87 -3.44 27.48
N GLU A 49 -3.71 -4.50 28.28
CA GLU A 49 -3.95 -5.89 27.85
C GLU A 49 -5.39 -6.09 27.38
N ASP A 50 -6.39 -5.63 28.13
CA ASP A 50 -7.81 -5.72 27.77
C ASP A 50 -8.12 -4.97 26.46
N VAL A 51 -7.55 -3.77 26.27
CA VAL A 51 -7.74 -2.99 25.03
C VAL A 51 -7.10 -3.71 23.84
N GLN A 52 -5.90 -4.28 24.02
CA GLN A 52 -5.21 -5.04 23.00
C GLN A 52 -5.96 -6.34 22.65
N GLU A 53 -6.57 -7.01 23.63
CA GLU A 53 -7.41 -8.18 23.39
C GLU A 53 -8.65 -7.81 22.58
N ARG A 54 -9.33 -6.71 22.93
CA ARG A 54 -10.49 -6.22 22.16
C ARG A 54 -10.15 -5.84 20.72
N THR A 55 -8.98 -5.25 20.46
CA THR A 55 -8.57 -4.96 19.08
C THR A 55 -8.24 -6.23 18.32
N THR A 56 -7.59 -7.19 18.97
CA THR A 56 -7.29 -8.51 18.39
C THR A 56 -8.57 -9.27 18.02
N LEU A 57 -9.57 -9.30 18.90
CA LEU A 57 -10.87 -9.92 18.64
C LEU A 57 -11.59 -9.28 17.45
N ARG A 58 -11.58 -7.95 17.33
CA ARG A 58 -12.15 -7.26 16.16
C ARG A 58 -11.45 -7.63 14.85
N TYR A 59 -10.12 -7.79 14.88
CA TYR A 59 -9.39 -8.26 13.71
C TYR A 59 -9.71 -9.73 13.39
N GLU A 60 -9.84 -10.58 14.40
CA GLU A 60 -10.24 -11.99 14.24
C GLU A 60 -11.64 -12.11 13.62
N GLU A 61 -12.62 -11.38 14.15
CA GLU A 61 -13.98 -11.30 13.59
C GLU A 61 -13.94 -10.88 12.12
N ARG A 62 -13.21 -9.81 11.78
CA ARG A 62 -13.09 -9.35 10.39
C ARG A 62 -12.42 -10.38 9.49
N ILE A 63 -11.42 -11.10 10.00
CA ILE A 63 -10.77 -12.20 9.27
C ILE A 63 -11.77 -13.33 9.02
N THR A 64 -12.58 -13.70 10.00
CA THR A 64 -13.61 -14.74 9.81
C THR A 64 -14.68 -14.34 8.81
N GLU A 65 -15.14 -13.08 8.81
CA GLU A 65 -16.05 -12.54 7.80
C GLU A 65 -15.45 -12.64 6.39
N LEU A 66 -14.20 -12.18 6.24
CA LEU A 66 -13.50 -12.23 4.96
C LEU A 66 -13.33 -13.67 4.47
N HIS A 67 -13.02 -14.62 5.35
CA HIS A 67 -12.98 -16.04 5.00
C HIS A 67 -14.35 -16.57 4.55
N SER A 68 -15.44 -16.15 5.19
CA SER A 68 -16.80 -16.50 4.76
C SER A 68 -17.12 -15.95 3.37
N ILE A 69 -16.77 -14.68 3.10
CA ILE A 69 -16.95 -14.03 1.80
C ILE A 69 -16.12 -14.76 0.73
N ILE A 70 -14.85 -15.08 1.01
CA ILE A 70 -13.99 -15.83 0.09
C ILE A 70 -14.61 -17.20 -0.22
N ALA A 71 -15.11 -17.91 0.79
CA ALA A 71 -15.78 -19.20 0.60
C ALA A 71 -17.04 -19.08 -0.27
N GLU A 72 -17.83 -18.01 -0.09
CA GLU A 72 -19.02 -17.77 -0.91
C GLU A 72 -18.68 -17.38 -2.35
N LEU A 73 -17.64 -16.55 -2.55
CA LEU A 73 -17.14 -16.20 -3.87
C LEU A 73 -16.55 -17.42 -4.59
N ASN A 74 -15.78 -18.26 -3.90
CA ASN A 74 -15.27 -19.51 -4.47
C ASN A 74 -16.42 -20.43 -4.91
N LYS A 75 -17.46 -20.60 -4.07
CA LYS A 75 -18.67 -21.32 -4.48
C LYS A 75 -19.34 -20.73 -5.72
N LYS A 76 -19.32 -19.40 -5.87
CA LYS A 76 -19.88 -18.73 -7.05
C LYS A 76 -19.01 -18.96 -8.30
N ILE A 77 -17.68 -18.93 -8.15
CA ILE A 77 -16.73 -19.28 -9.20
C ILE A 77 -16.93 -20.74 -9.63
N ASP A 78 -17.01 -21.68 -8.69
CA ASP A 78 -17.22 -23.10 -8.99
C ASP A 78 -18.55 -23.34 -9.73
N ARG A 79 -19.61 -22.62 -9.37
CA ARG A 79 -20.90 -22.67 -10.09
C ARG A 79 -20.80 -22.11 -11.50
N LEU A 80 -20.08 -21.00 -11.70
CA LEU A 80 -19.88 -20.42 -13.03
C LEU A 80 -19.01 -21.33 -13.90
N GLN A 81 -17.92 -21.86 -13.36
CA GLN A 81 -17.09 -22.85 -14.05
C GLN A 81 -17.88 -24.12 -14.37
N GLY A 82 -18.68 -24.64 -13.43
CA GLY A 82 -19.56 -25.78 -13.69
C GLY A 82 -20.69 -25.50 -14.71
N ALA A 83 -21.19 -24.27 -14.79
CA ALA A 83 -22.14 -23.87 -15.83
C ALA A 83 -21.47 -23.75 -17.20
N THR A 84 -20.28 -23.13 -17.27
CA THR A 84 -19.48 -23.03 -18.49
C THR A 84 -19.06 -24.41 -19.01
N ILE A 85 -18.64 -25.34 -18.13
CA ILE A 85 -18.29 -26.71 -18.53
C ILE A 85 -19.52 -27.45 -19.06
N ARG A 86 -20.71 -27.28 -18.46
CA ARG A 86 -21.95 -27.89 -19.01
C ARG A 86 -22.34 -27.31 -20.36
N GLU A 87 -22.22 -26.00 -20.56
CA GLU A 87 -22.49 -25.37 -21.86
C GLU A 87 -21.50 -25.85 -22.93
N GLU A 88 -20.25 -26.12 -22.56
CA GLU A 88 -19.21 -26.66 -23.45
C GLU A 88 -19.43 -28.16 -23.78
N ASP A 89 -19.95 -28.94 -22.83
CA ASP A 89 -20.38 -30.34 -23.04
C ASP A 89 -21.61 -30.42 -23.97
N GLU A 90 -22.63 -29.56 -23.78
CA GLU A 90 -23.81 -29.48 -24.66
C GLU A 90 -23.44 -29.03 -26.08
N TYR A 91 -22.49 -28.09 -26.24
CA TYR A 91 -21.95 -27.71 -27.55
C TYR A 91 -21.13 -28.83 -28.20
N SER A 92 -20.41 -29.63 -27.41
CA SER A 92 -19.61 -30.75 -27.90
C SER A 92 -20.49 -31.94 -28.33
N GLU A 93 -21.60 -32.18 -27.64
CA GLU A 93 -22.63 -33.15 -28.04
C GLU A 93 -23.30 -32.72 -29.35
N LEU A 94 -23.74 -31.46 -29.49
CA LEU A 94 -24.32 -30.96 -30.76
C LEU A 94 -23.35 -31.05 -31.94
N ARG A 95 -22.06 -30.84 -31.72
CA ARG A 95 -21.02 -30.95 -32.76
C ARG A 95 -20.75 -32.41 -33.17
N SER A 96 -20.91 -33.33 -32.23
CA SER A 96 -20.77 -34.78 -32.46
C SER A 96 -21.99 -35.34 -33.20
N GLU A 97 -23.20 -34.90 -32.86
CA GLU A 97 -24.43 -35.23 -33.59
C GLU A 97 -24.42 -34.69 -35.03
N LEU A 98 -23.87 -33.49 -35.25
CA LEU A 98 -23.71 -32.92 -36.59
C LEU A 98 -22.66 -33.66 -37.44
N SER A 99 -21.60 -34.20 -36.81
CA SER A 99 -20.60 -35.03 -37.51
C SER A 99 -21.12 -36.44 -37.82
N GLN A 100 -22.00 -37.02 -36.99
CA GLN A 100 -22.63 -38.32 -37.27
C GLN A 100 -23.70 -38.21 -38.39
N SER A 101 -24.46 -37.12 -38.45
CA SER A 101 -25.46 -36.93 -39.52
C SER A 101 -24.86 -36.67 -40.91
N GLN A 102 -23.60 -36.22 -41.02
CA GLN A 102 -22.90 -36.09 -42.31
C GLN A 102 -22.21 -37.39 -42.78
N GLN A 103 -22.08 -38.41 -41.93
CA GLN A 103 -21.38 -39.66 -42.28
C GLN A 103 -22.33 -40.84 -42.59
N GLU A 104 -23.65 -40.70 -42.44
CA GLU A 104 -24.64 -41.77 -42.71
C GLU A 104 -25.31 -41.70 -44.11
N VAL A 105 -24.87 -40.84 -45.03
CA VAL A 105 -25.50 -40.75 -46.38
C VAL A 105 -24.73 -41.51 -47.47
N ASN A 106 -23.60 -42.16 -47.18
CA ASN A 106 -22.85 -42.85 -48.23
C ASN A 106 -22.23 -44.15 -47.75
N GLU A 107 -23.01 -45.23 -47.81
CA GLU A 107 -22.58 -46.58 -48.21
C GLU A 107 -23.83 -47.47 -48.20
N ASP A 108 -24.42 -47.70 -49.38
CA ASP A 108 -25.05 -48.99 -49.59
C ASP A 108 -24.98 -49.45 -51.05
N SER A 109 -24.39 -50.63 -51.21
CA SER A 109 -24.71 -51.67 -52.21
C SER A 109 -24.04 -51.66 -53.61
N ARG A 110 -22.94 -52.44 -53.74
CA ARG A 110 -22.85 -53.74 -54.51
C ARG A 110 -21.42 -53.99 -55.04
N SER A 111 -20.69 -54.98 -54.53
CA SER A 111 -20.69 -56.43 -54.84
C SER A 111 -20.00 -56.86 -56.15
N MET A 112 -18.87 -57.53 -55.96
CA MET A 112 -18.19 -58.57 -56.76
C MET A 112 -17.75 -58.34 -58.22
N ASP A 113 -16.45 -58.65 -58.38
CA ASP A 113 -15.80 -59.44 -59.44
C ASP A 113 -15.25 -58.81 -60.73
N GLN A 114 -13.91 -58.88 -60.77
CA GLN A 114 -13.03 -59.41 -61.83
C GLN A 114 -12.71 -58.56 -63.09
N ASN A 115 -11.38 -58.39 -63.23
CA ASN A 115 -10.56 -58.43 -64.44
C ASN A 115 -10.49 -57.25 -65.45
N SER A 116 -9.24 -56.77 -65.56
CA SER A 116 -8.45 -56.49 -66.79
C SER A 116 -8.63 -55.19 -67.60
N VAL A 117 -7.57 -54.37 -67.54
CA VAL A 117 -6.70 -53.86 -68.65
C VAL A 117 -7.21 -52.76 -69.62
N SER A 118 -6.34 -51.73 -69.72
CA SER A 118 -5.97 -50.80 -70.82
C SER A 118 -6.79 -49.54 -71.18
N VAL A 119 -6.14 -48.38 -70.92
CA VAL A 119 -5.80 -47.15 -71.71
C VAL A 119 -6.43 -46.90 -73.13
N PRO A 120 -6.27 -45.70 -73.75
CA PRO A 120 -7.21 -44.57 -73.87
C PRO A 120 -7.59 -44.24 -75.35
N GLU A 121 -8.41 -43.21 -75.65
CA GLU A 121 -8.21 -42.39 -76.87
C GLU A 121 -9.03 -41.09 -76.97
N ASN A 122 -8.44 -40.15 -77.72
CA ASN A 122 -8.72 -38.74 -77.91
C ASN A 122 -9.77 -38.41 -78.98
N GLN A 123 -10.39 -37.21 -78.90
CA GLN A 123 -10.63 -36.25 -80.02
C GLN A 123 -11.31 -34.99 -79.43
N SER A 124 -10.60 -33.86 -79.23
CA SER A 124 -10.30 -32.75 -80.16
C SER A 124 -11.52 -32.01 -80.71
N THR A 125 -11.66 -30.69 -80.46
CA THR A 125 -12.06 -29.63 -81.43
C THR A 125 -11.94 -28.22 -80.81
N MET A 126 -11.51 -27.26 -81.64
CA MET A 126 -11.08 -25.88 -81.38
C MET A 126 -12.14 -24.86 -80.90
N VAL A 127 -11.61 -23.89 -80.16
CA VAL A 127 -11.90 -22.45 -80.02
C VAL A 127 -12.80 -21.78 -81.08
N THR A 128 -13.80 -21.01 -80.61
CA THR A 128 -14.09 -19.64 -81.07
C THR A 128 -14.64 -18.80 -79.90
N ALA A 129 -13.94 -17.73 -79.54
CA ALA A 129 -14.48 -16.62 -78.76
C ALA A 129 -15.26 -15.70 -79.71
N ASP A 130 -16.43 -15.19 -79.28
CA ASP A 130 -16.82 -13.78 -79.42
C ASP A 130 -18.29 -13.49 -79.02
N VAL A 131 -18.50 -12.24 -78.56
CA VAL A 131 -19.71 -11.38 -78.58
C VAL A 131 -20.76 -11.36 -77.43
N ASP A 132 -20.49 -11.81 -76.19
CA ASP A 132 -21.47 -11.58 -75.08
C ASP A 132 -20.94 -10.70 -73.92
N ASN A 133 -19.66 -10.33 -73.90
CA ASN A 133 -19.05 -9.66 -72.74
C ASN A 133 -19.22 -8.13 -72.69
N CYS A 134 -19.78 -7.50 -73.74
CA CYS A 134 -20.02 -6.04 -73.79
C CYS A 134 -21.44 -5.65 -73.33
N SER A 135 -22.42 -6.56 -73.45
CA SER A 135 -23.78 -6.34 -72.94
C SER A 135 -23.80 -6.37 -71.42
N ASP A 136 -23.06 -7.30 -70.81
CA ASP A 136 -22.99 -7.44 -69.35
C ASP A 136 -22.35 -6.23 -68.70
N LEU A 137 -21.26 -5.68 -69.27
CA LEU A 137 -20.62 -4.49 -68.70
C LEU A 137 -21.53 -3.26 -68.80
N ASN A 138 -22.30 -3.12 -69.88
CA ASN A 138 -23.22 -1.99 -70.06
C ASN A 138 -24.46 -2.11 -69.16
N SER A 139 -25.01 -3.32 -68.98
CA SER A 139 -26.06 -3.56 -67.98
C SER A 139 -25.56 -3.35 -66.56
N GLU A 140 -24.30 -3.69 -66.28
CA GLU A 140 -23.70 -3.50 -64.97
C GLU A 140 -23.37 -2.03 -64.69
N LEU A 141 -22.97 -1.28 -65.71
CA LEU A 141 -22.79 0.17 -65.60
C LEU A 141 -24.14 0.88 -65.38
N GLN A 142 -25.19 0.48 -66.09
CA GLN A 142 -26.55 0.99 -65.87
C GLN A 142 -27.07 0.61 -64.48
N ARG A 143 -26.83 -0.62 -64.01
CA ARG A 143 -27.21 -1.07 -62.67
C ARG A 143 -26.48 -0.27 -61.60
N VAL A 144 -25.17 -0.08 -61.72
CA VAL A 144 -24.37 0.71 -60.77
C VAL A 144 -24.75 2.19 -60.81
N LEU A 145 -25.05 2.76 -61.98
CA LEU A 145 -25.59 4.12 -62.09
C LEU A 145 -26.95 4.25 -61.41
N THR A 146 -27.85 3.28 -61.62
CA THR A 146 -29.18 3.28 -61.00
C THR A 146 -29.08 3.07 -59.49
N ASP A 147 -28.19 2.21 -59.02
CA ASP A 147 -27.92 1.98 -57.60
C ASP A 147 -27.30 3.23 -56.95
N LEU A 148 -26.39 3.91 -57.65
CA LEU A 148 -25.79 5.17 -57.18
C LEU A 148 -26.83 6.30 -57.17
N GLU A 149 -27.70 6.38 -58.16
CA GLU A 149 -28.79 7.35 -58.24
C GLU A 149 -29.83 7.09 -57.13
N ASN A 150 -30.12 5.82 -56.80
CA ASN A 150 -30.96 5.43 -55.67
C ASN A 150 -30.32 5.75 -54.32
N VAL A 151 -29.02 5.53 -54.16
CA VAL A 151 -28.28 5.89 -52.93
C VAL A 151 -28.18 7.41 -52.77
N VAL A 152 -27.98 8.15 -53.86
CA VAL A 152 -27.99 9.62 -53.86
C VAL A 152 -29.40 10.17 -53.64
N CYS A 153 -30.45 9.56 -54.21
CA CYS A 153 -31.85 9.92 -53.94
C CYS A 153 -32.28 9.57 -52.51
N GLY A 154 -31.79 8.47 -51.94
CA GLY A 154 -31.98 8.10 -50.54
C GLY A 154 -31.31 9.08 -49.59
N ARG A 155 -30.07 9.48 -49.90
CA ARG A 155 -29.30 10.47 -49.11
C ARG A 155 -29.82 11.90 -49.30
N LYS A 156 -30.45 12.21 -50.44
CA LYS A 156 -31.11 13.51 -50.71
C LYS A 156 -32.50 13.61 -50.08
N LYS A 157 -33.20 12.48 -49.85
CA LYS A 157 -34.44 12.41 -49.06
C LYS A 157 -34.22 12.60 -47.55
N SER A 158 -33.05 12.23 -47.03
CA SER A 158 -32.69 12.53 -45.63
C SER A 158 -32.14 13.93 -45.41
N SER A 159 -31.76 14.66 -46.47
CA SER A 159 -31.14 16.00 -46.38
C SER A 159 -32.00 17.14 -46.90
N CYS A 160 -33.30 16.93 -47.14
CA CYS A 160 -34.20 18.00 -47.58
C CYS A 160 -35.47 17.99 -46.71
N SER A 161 -35.56 18.93 -45.76
CA SER A 161 -36.77 19.38 -45.03
C SER A 161 -37.87 18.32 -44.81
N LEU A 162 -37.91 17.73 -43.61
CA LEU A 162 -39.08 16.98 -43.13
C LEU A 162 -40.35 17.77 -43.46
N SER A 163 -41.31 17.15 -44.16
CA SER A 163 -42.60 17.80 -44.37
C SER A 163 -43.27 18.00 -43.02
N VAL A 164 -44.12 19.04 -42.89
CA VAL A 164 -44.86 19.31 -41.65
C VAL A 164 -45.61 18.06 -41.17
N ALA A 165 -46.16 17.26 -42.09
CA ALA A 165 -46.83 16.00 -41.78
C ALA A 165 -45.90 14.92 -41.21
N GLU A 166 -44.63 14.88 -41.60
CA GLU A 166 -43.64 13.95 -41.03
C GLU A 166 -43.12 14.40 -39.67
N VAL A 167 -43.04 15.71 -39.44
CA VAL A 167 -42.76 16.27 -38.12
C VAL A 167 -43.92 15.97 -37.17
N ASP A 168 -45.16 16.19 -37.60
CA ASP A 168 -46.36 15.89 -36.80
C ASP A 168 -46.43 14.38 -36.47
N ARG A 169 -46.14 13.51 -37.45
CA ARG A 169 -46.05 12.06 -37.21
C ARG A 169 -44.94 11.69 -36.22
N HIS A 170 -43.80 12.39 -36.25
CA HIS A 170 -42.72 12.15 -35.28
C HIS A 170 -43.06 12.66 -33.88
N ILE A 171 -43.78 13.78 -33.78
CA ILE A 171 -44.31 14.29 -32.51
C ILE A 171 -45.29 13.29 -31.93
N GLU A 172 -46.24 12.77 -32.71
CA GLU A 172 -47.20 11.75 -32.27
C GLU A 172 -46.50 10.45 -31.80
N GLN A 173 -45.42 10.05 -32.46
CA GLN A 173 -44.61 8.90 -32.06
C GLN A 173 -43.84 9.15 -30.75
N LEU A 174 -43.31 10.35 -30.56
CA LEU A 174 -42.64 10.73 -29.31
C LEU A 174 -43.62 10.90 -28.16
N THR A 175 -44.82 11.44 -28.39
CA THR A 175 -45.85 11.55 -27.35
C THR A 175 -46.37 10.19 -26.94
N THR A 176 -46.63 9.28 -27.88
CA THR A 176 -47.04 7.90 -27.55
C THR A 176 -45.94 7.11 -26.84
N ALA A 177 -44.67 7.31 -27.21
CA ALA A 177 -43.54 6.73 -26.48
C ALA A 177 -43.38 7.32 -25.07
N SER A 178 -43.57 8.63 -24.91
CA SER A 178 -43.57 9.30 -23.60
C SER A 178 -44.70 8.77 -22.71
N GLU A 179 -45.92 8.66 -23.23
CA GLU A 179 -47.06 8.09 -22.52
C GLU A 179 -46.80 6.63 -22.10
N HIS A 180 -46.10 5.85 -22.93
CA HIS A 180 -45.70 4.49 -22.58
C HIS A 180 -44.65 4.46 -21.46
N CYS A 181 -43.67 5.36 -21.48
CA CYS A 181 -42.71 5.53 -20.38
C CYS A 181 -43.39 5.96 -19.08
N ASP A 182 -44.36 6.88 -19.15
CA ASP A 182 -45.12 7.33 -17.98
C ASP A 182 -45.96 6.20 -17.38
N LEU A 183 -46.58 5.37 -18.23
CA LEU A 183 -47.27 4.15 -17.79
C LEU A 183 -46.30 3.15 -17.16
N ALA A 184 -45.11 2.96 -17.73
CA ALA A 184 -44.10 2.06 -17.17
C ALA A 184 -43.60 2.56 -15.79
N ILE A 185 -43.32 3.86 -15.66
CA ILE A 185 -42.95 4.49 -14.39
C ILE A 185 -44.06 4.29 -13.37
N LYS A 186 -45.31 4.54 -13.74
CA LYS A 186 -46.46 4.35 -12.85
C LYS A 186 -46.62 2.89 -12.42
N THR A 187 -46.39 1.93 -13.31
CA THR A 187 -46.41 0.50 -12.93
C THR A 187 -45.25 0.13 -12.02
N VAL A 188 -44.07 0.73 -12.19
CA VAL A 188 -42.93 0.54 -11.29
C VAL A 188 -43.22 1.17 -9.93
N GLU A 189 -43.78 2.37 -9.88
CA GLU A 189 -44.20 3.03 -8.63
C GLU A 189 -45.33 2.26 -7.92
N GLU A 190 -46.28 1.66 -8.64
CA GLU A 190 -47.31 0.80 -8.06
C GLU A 190 -46.71 -0.52 -7.55
N ILE A 191 -45.74 -1.09 -8.28
CA ILE A 191 -44.98 -2.27 -7.82
C ILE A 191 -44.12 -1.91 -6.61
N GLU A 192 -43.46 -0.76 -6.57
CA GLU A 192 -42.68 -0.26 -5.44
C GLU A 192 -43.59 0.13 -4.26
N GLY A 193 -44.80 0.63 -4.50
CA GLY A 193 -45.80 0.89 -3.47
C GLY A 193 -46.36 -0.40 -2.86
N VAL A 194 -46.52 -1.45 -3.68
CA VAL A 194 -46.98 -2.78 -3.25
C VAL A 194 -45.83 -3.61 -2.64
N LEU A 195 -44.59 -3.41 -3.07
CA LEU A 195 -43.41 -4.17 -2.61
C LEU A 195 -42.57 -3.44 -1.55
N GLY A 196 -42.66 -2.11 -1.44
CA GLY A 196 -41.69 -1.26 -0.75
C GLY A 196 -41.93 -1.04 0.75
N CYS A 197 -43.12 -1.33 1.26
CA CYS A 197 -43.39 -1.22 2.70
C CYS A 197 -43.40 -2.57 3.43
N ASP A 198 -43.81 -3.66 2.78
CA ASP A 198 -44.17 -4.88 3.50
C ASP A 198 -43.28 -6.10 3.23
N LEU A 199 -42.30 -6.04 2.31
CA LEU A 199 -41.47 -7.20 1.99
C LEU A 199 -40.07 -7.23 2.63
N TYR A 200 -39.50 -6.09 3.07
CA TYR A 200 -38.21 -6.08 3.76
C TYR A 200 -38.07 -4.99 4.86
N PRO A 201 -38.81 -5.08 5.98
CA PRO A 201 -38.54 -4.27 7.18
C PRO A 201 -37.07 -4.35 7.65
N ASN A 202 -36.44 -5.50 7.43
CA ASN A 202 -35.08 -5.80 7.87
C ASN A 202 -34.01 -4.89 7.24
N LEU A 203 -34.16 -4.47 5.98
CA LEU A 203 -33.16 -3.65 5.26
C LEU A 203 -33.15 -2.18 5.75
N SER A 204 -34.32 -1.64 6.07
CA SER A 204 -34.44 -0.29 6.65
C SER A 204 -33.90 -0.24 8.08
N GLU A 205 -34.21 -1.27 8.89
CA GLU A 205 -33.65 -1.42 10.23
C GLU A 205 -32.14 -1.66 10.21
N GLU A 206 -31.63 -2.44 9.26
CA GLU A 206 -30.21 -2.70 9.07
C GLU A 206 -29.46 -1.44 8.65
N ARG A 207 -30.01 -0.65 7.71
CA ARG A 207 -29.47 0.67 7.39
C ARG A 207 -29.43 1.59 8.60
N SER A 208 -30.49 1.62 9.40
CA SER A 208 -30.53 2.42 10.63
C SER A 208 -29.51 1.94 11.68
N ARG A 209 -29.29 0.62 11.80
CA ARG A 209 -28.23 0.04 12.64
C ARG A 209 -26.84 0.48 12.18
N TRP A 210 -26.54 0.40 10.90
CA TRP A 210 -25.26 0.84 10.35
C TRP A 210 -25.03 2.34 10.50
N GLU A 211 -26.06 3.16 10.29
CA GLU A 211 -25.97 4.61 10.50
C GLU A 211 -25.69 4.96 11.97
N LYS A 212 -26.30 4.23 12.91
CA LYS A 212 -26.06 4.41 14.36
C LYS A 212 -24.66 3.97 14.78
N GLU A 213 -24.18 2.83 14.26
CA GLU A 213 -22.82 2.35 14.50
C GLU A 213 -21.78 3.34 13.95
N LEU A 214 -22.03 3.87 12.76
CA LEU A 214 -21.14 4.84 12.11
C LEU A 214 -21.11 6.19 12.87
N ALA A 215 -22.23 6.59 13.48
CA ALA A 215 -22.28 7.72 14.40
C ALA A 215 -21.49 7.46 15.70
N GLY A 216 -21.63 6.27 16.30
CA GLY A 216 -20.87 5.87 17.48
C GLY A 216 -19.36 5.88 17.24
N LEU A 217 -18.91 5.30 16.13
CA LEU A 217 -17.49 5.32 15.74
C LEU A 217 -16.95 6.73 15.49
N ARG A 218 -17.79 7.66 14.99
CA ARG A 218 -17.39 9.07 14.83
C ARG A 218 -17.21 9.77 16.18
N GLU A 219 -18.11 9.54 17.13
CA GLU A 219 -18.02 10.08 18.49
C GLU A 219 -16.80 9.51 19.23
N GLU A 220 -16.54 8.20 19.10
CA GLU A 220 -15.34 7.57 19.64
C GLU A 220 -14.06 8.18 19.06
N ASN A 221 -14.03 8.41 17.74
CA ASN A 221 -12.88 9.02 17.08
C ASN A 221 -12.64 10.47 17.56
N GLU A 222 -13.71 11.25 17.72
CA GLU A 222 -13.63 12.61 18.29
C GLU A 222 -13.10 12.58 19.74
N SER A 223 -13.60 11.67 20.57
CA SER A 223 -13.13 11.47 21.95
C SER A 223 -11.66 11.05 22.01
N LEU A 224 -11.23 10.09 21.18
CA LEU A 224 -9.84 9.67 21.08
C LEU A 224 -8.93 10.80 20.62
N THR A 225 -9.40 11.61 19.67
CA THR A 225 -8.66 12.80 19.20
C THR A 225 -8.49 13.81 20.33
N ALA A 226 -9.54 14.08 21.12
CA ALA A 226 -9.45 14.95 22.28
C ALA A 226 -8.50 14.41 23.37
N MET A 227 -8.52 13.10 23.62
CA MET A 227 -7.58 12.44 24.53
C MET A 227 -6.13 12.54 24.05
N LEU A 228 -5.88 12.34 22.75
CA LEU A 228 -4.55 12.51 22.15
C LEU A 228 -4.05 13.94 22.33
N CYS A 229 -4.87 14.96 22.06
CA CYS A 229 -4.51 16.35 22.30
C CYS A 229 -4.16 16.60 23.78
N SER A 230 -4.98 16.10 24.71
CA SER A 230 -4.70 16.23 26.15
C SER A 230 -3.37 15.57 26.55
N LYS A 231 -3.10 14.37 26.04
CA LYS A 231 -1.84 13.64 26.30
C LYS A 231 -0.64 14.34 25.67
N GLU A 232 -0.79 14.94 24.50
CA GLU A 232 0.26 15.74 23.86
C GLU A 232 0.59 17.00 24.68
N GLU A 233 -0.41 17.66 25.24
CA GLU A 233 -0.19 18.76 26.17
C GLU A 233 0.52 18.32 27.46
N GLU A 234 0.13 17.19 28.06
CA GLU A 234 0.82 16.62 29.22
C GLU A 234 2.29 16.28 28.92
N LEU A 235 2.53 15.71 27.74
CA LEU A 235 3.88 15.45 27.26
C LEU A 235 4.68 16.75 27.09
N ASN A 236 4.07 17.81 26.56
CA ASN A 236 4.73 19.10 26.40
C ASN A 236 5.03 19.76 27.76
N ARG A 237 4.11 19.66 28.74
CA ARG A 237 4.35 20.11 30.12
C ARG A 237 5.52 19.36 30.76
N THR A 238 5.58 18.04 30.63
CA THR A 238 6.67 17.22 31.21
C THR A 238 8.01 17.44 30.50
N LYS A 239 8.02 17.63 29.17
CA LYS A 239 9.21 18.06 28.43
C LYS A 239 9.73 19.40 28.94
N ALA A 240 8.84 20.37 29.16
CA ALA A 240 9.22 21.68 29.70
C ALA A 240 9.81 21.58 31.12
N THR A 241 9.22 20.79 32.01
CA THR A 241 9.77 20.59 33.37
C THR A 241 11.12 19.87 33.33
N MET A 242 11.28 18.87 32.47
CA MET A 242 12.57 18.18 32.27
C MET A 242 13.66 19.16 31.78
N ASN A 243 13.33 20.06 30.85
CA ASN A 243 14.26 21.06 30.35
C ASN A 243 14.66 22.06 31.45
N ALA A 244 13.70 22.55 32.25
CA ALA A 244 13.99 23.41 33.39
C ALA A 244 14.93 22.74 34.42
N VAL A 245 14.68 21.46 34.74
CA VAL A 245 15.57 20.68 35.64
C VAL A 245 16.96 20.49 35.02
N ARG A 246 17.04 20.28 33.71
CA ARG A 246 18.32 20.15 32.99
C ARG A 246 19.12 21.45 33.08
N GLU A 247 18.48 22.60 32.86
CA GLU A 247 19.09 23.93 32.98
C GLU A 247 19.57 24.21 34.40
N GLU A 248 18.78 23.89 35.43
CA GLU A 248 19.18 24.03 36.83
C GLU A 248 20.36 23.12 37.18
N ARG A 249 20.35 21.87 36.71
CA ARG A 249 21.48 20.94 36.87
C ARG A 249 22.76 21.47 36.21
N ASP A 250 22.66 22.08 35.03
CA ASP A 250 23.82 22.68 34.36
C ASP A 250 24.27 23.99 35.03
N ARG A 251 23.34 24.76 35.60
CA ARG A 251 23.62 25.92 36.45
C ARG A 251 24.38 25.53 37.71
N LEU A 252 23.92 24.49 38.41
CA LEU A 252 24.60 23.95 39.59
C LEU A 252 25.98 23.39 39.24
N ARG A 253 26.11 22.66 38.12
CA ARG A 253 27.42 22.18 37.63
C ARG A 253 28.40 23.32 37.35
N ARG A 254 27.92 24.44 36.79
CA ARG A 254 28.74 25.66 36.61
C ARG A 254 29.16 26.24 37.96
N ARG A 255 28.25 26.32 38.93
CA ARG A 255 28.53 26.85 40.27
C ARG A 255 29.52 25.98 41.04
N VAL A 256 29.41 24.66 40.94
CA VAL A 256 30.38 23.71 41.53
C VAL A 256 31.77 23.93 40.95
N ARG A 257 31.90 24.05 39.62
CA ARG A 257 33.19 24.34 38.97
C ARG A 257 33.79 25.67 39.44
N GLU A 258 32.98 26.72 39.51
CA GLU A 258 33.44 28.04 40.01
C GLU A 258 33.92 27.97 41.47
N LEU A 259 33.18 27.26 42.34
CA LEU A 259 33.58 27.06 43.73
C LEU A 259 34.86 26.21 43.85
N GLN A 260 35.03 25.18 43.01
CA GLN A 260 36.26 24.39 42.95
C GLN A 260 37.46 25.25 42.53
N THR A 261 37.30 26.11 41.51
CA THR A 261 38.36 27.05 41.09
C THR A 261 38.69 28.05 42.20
N ARG A 262 37.68 28.59 42.90
CA ARG A 262 37.90 29.46 44.07
C ARG A 262 38.65 28.74 45.19
N LEU A 263 38.29 27.49 45.51
CA LEU A 263 38.97 26.70 46.53
C LEU A 263 40.44 26.44 46.16
N GLN A 264 40.72 26.08 44.91
CA GLN A 264 42.10 25.90 44.42
C GLN A 264 42.90 27.21 44.50
N SER A 265 42.29 28.36 44.20
CA SER A 265 42.96 29.66 44.31
C SER A 265 43.32 30.03 45.76
N VAL A 266 42.47 29.68 46.74
CA VAL A 266 42.73 29.91 48.17
C VAL A 266 43.80 28.95 48.70
N GLN A 267 43.79 27.69 48.26
CA GLN A 267 44.82 26.71 48.60
C GLN A 267 46.20 27.06 48.01
N ALA A 268 46.24 27.72 46.84
CA ALA A 268 47.47 28.21 46.24
C ALA A 268 48.12 29.39 47.01
N THR A 269 47.43 29.98 47.99
CA THR A 269 47.93 31.11 48.81
C THR A 269 48.36 30.72 50.24
N GLY A 270 48.41 29.44 50.59
CA GLY A 270 48.94 28.95 51.88
C GLY A 270 50.45 28.63 51.85
N PRO A 271 51.20 28.77 52.96
CA PRO A 271 52.63 28.52 52.98
C PRO A 271 52.95 27.02 52.82
N SER A 272 53.81 26.70 51.85
CA SER A 272 54.31 25.36 51.55
C SER A 272 55.40 24.90 52.53
N SER A 273 55.33 23.63 52.96
CA SER A 273 56.47 22.80 53.41
C SER A 273 56.14 21.28 53.31
N PRO A 274 57.14 20.38 53.21
CA PRO A 274 57.21 19.37 52.14
C PRO A 274 57.21 17.89 52.58
N SER A 275 56.80 16.97 51.69
CA SER A 275 57.17 15.53 51.59
C SER A 275 56.25 14.84 50.57
N ARG A 276 56.62 13.85 49.73
CA ARG A 276 57.88 13.25 49.27
C ARG A 276 57.49 12.26 48.14
N LEU A 277 58.35 12.15 47.13
CA LEU A 277 58.57 11.06 46.15
C LEU A 277 57.58 10.83 44.98
N THR A 278 58.18 10.93 43.79
CA THR A 278 57.76 10.48 42.45
C THR A 278 58.05 8.96 42.27
N PRO A 279 57.60 8.27 41.19
CA PRO A 279 58.13 8.41 39.82
C PRO A 279 57.02 8.49 38.74
N ALA A 280 57.05 9.42 37.78
CA ALA A 280 57.80 9.37 36.51
C ALA A 280 57.42 8.19 35.58
N ASN A 281 56.55 8.45 34.60
CA ASN A 281 56.86 8.24 33.18
C ASN A 281 55.91 9.05 32.27
N ARG A 282 56.41 9.38 31.09
CA ARG A 282 56.17 10.61 30.31
C ARG A 282 55.43 10.25 28.98
N PRO A 283 55.38 11.09 27.92
CA PRO A 283 54.27 11.96 27.52
C PRO A 283 53.71 11.70 26.10
N VAL A 284 52.52 12.21 25.74
CA VAL A 284 52.19 12.62 24.34
C VAL A 284 51.25 13.84 24.35
N ASN A 285 51.51 14.70 23.37
CA ASN A 285 51.19 16.12 23.17
C ASN A 285 49.69 16.50 22.99
N PRO A 286 49.33 17.79 23.20
CA PRO A 286 48.07 18.42 22.77
C PRO A 286 48.25 19.21 21.47
N SER A 287 47.35 19.03 20.50
CA SER A 287 47.16 19.90 19.33
C SER A 287 45.90 19.41 18.62
N THR A 288 45.03 20.18 17.98
CA THR A 288 44.90 21.61 17.64
C THR A 288 43.59 21.68 16.84
N GLY A 289 42.94 22.84 16.82
CA GLY A 289 42.20 23.28 15.63
C GLY A 289 40.69 23.28 15.76
N GLU A 290 40.18 24.40 16.25
CA GLU A 290 38.89 24.94 15.82
C GLU A 290 38.87 25.11 14.30
N LEU A 291 37.74 24.77 13.67
CA LEU A 291 37.22 25.50 12.51
C LEU A 291 35.69 25.43 12.53
N SER A 292 35.08 26.60 12.69
CA SER A 292 33.69 26.86 12.35
C SER A 292 33.49 26.77 10.83
N THR A 293 32.40 26.15 10.38
CA THR A 293 31.72 26.55 9.14
C THR A 293 30.22 26.47 9.34
N SER A 294 29.54 27.48 8.82
CA SER A 294 28.10 27.68 8.88
C SER A 294 27.39 27.04 7.67
N SER A 295 26.15 26.64 7.91
CA SER A 295 25.00 26.63 6.99
C SER A 295 24.80 25.51 5.97
N SER A 296 23.58 24.95 6.09
CA SER A 296 22.65 24.51 5.05
C SER A 296 22.59 23.03 4.68
N SER A 297 21.36 22.64 4.35
CA SER A 297 20.91 21.41 3.72
C SER A 297 20.60 20.23 4.65
N ASN A 298 19.34 19.84 4.59
CA ASN A 298 18.77 18.63 5.14
C ASN A 298 19.61 17.41 4.76
N ASP A 299 19.99 16.59 5.74
CA ASP A 299 20.27 15.18 5.54
C ASP A 299 19.93 14.40 6.81
N ILE A 300 19.02 13.44 6.65
CA ILE A 300 18.61 12.47 7.66
C ILE A 300 19.82 11.60 8.03
N PRO A 301 20.13 11.34 9.31
CA PRO A 301 21.19 10.42 9.64
C PRO A 301 20.72 8.98 9.37
N ILE A 302 21.10 8.45 8.22
CA ILE A 302 21.01 7.02 7.90
C ILE A 302 21.92 6.26 8.87
N ALA A 303 21.33 5.31 9.60
CA ALA A 303 22.04 4.45 10.51
C ALA A 303 23.14 3.67 9.77
N LYS A 304 24.41 3.96 10.10
CA LYS A 304 25.55 3.16 9.69
C LYS A 304 25.37 1.75 10.25
N ILE A 305 25.14 0.79 9.34
CA ILE A 305 25.19 -0.64 9.61
C ILE A 305 26.61 -0.96 10.10
N ALA A 306 26.69 -1.64 11.24
CA ALA A 306 27.93 -1.97 11.91
C ALA A 306 28.88 -2.80 11.01
N GLU A 307 30.08 -2.28 10.80
CA GLU A 307 31.21 -3.00 10.24
C GLU A 307 31.64 -4.12 11.22
N ARG A 308 31.94 -5.31 10.69
CA ARG A 308 32.39 -6.47 11.49
C ARG A 308 33.72 -6.17 12.17
N VAL A 309 33.66 -5.70 13.41
CA VAL A 309 34.81 -5.69 14.31
C VAL A 309 35.07 -7.12 14.76
N LYS A 310 36.20 -7.70 14.33
CA LYS A 310 36.73 -8.96 14.86
C LYS A 310 37.04 -8.73 16.34
N LEU A 311 36.17 -9.21 17.22
CA LEU A 311 36.34 -9.09 18.67
C LEU A 311 37.63 -9.83 19.06
N SER A 312 38.66 -9.06 19.42
CA SER A 312 39.77 -9.58 20.21
C SER A 312 39.21 -9.97 21.57
N LYS A 313 39.58 -11.18 22.04
CA LYS A 313 39.08 -11.80 23.26
C LYS A 313 39.31 -10.85 24.44
N THR A 314 38.26 -10.16 24.88
CA THR A 314 38.28 -9.32 26.07
C THR A 314 38.40 -10.23 27.27
N ARG A 315 39.56 -10.10 27.93
CA ARG A 315 39.87 -10.63 29.25
C ARG A 315 38.86 -10.06 30.24
N SER A 316 37.96 -10.90 30.72
CA SER A 316 37.04 -10.58 31.81
C SER A 316 37.85 -10.37 33.10
N GLU A 317 37.81 -9.17 33.64
CA GLU A 317 38.27 -8.85 34.99
C GLU A 317 37.26 -9.40 36.00
N SER A 318 37.37 -10.69 36.31
CA SER A 318 36.70 -11.28 37.47
C SER A 318 37.47 -12.51 37.93
N SER A 319 37.90 -12.47 39.18
CA SER A 319 38.66 -13.50 39.92
C SER A 319 40.17 -13.57 39.61
N SER A 320 40.95 -13.56 40.69
CA SER A 320 42.41 -13.58 40.73
C SER A 320 43.01 -14.96 40.38
N SER A 321 42.27 -15.84 39.71
CA SER A 321 42.70 -17.21 39.38
C SER A 321 43.11 -17.43 37.93
N ASP A 322 42.76 -16.53 37.00
CA ASP A 322 42.97 -16.76 35.56
C ASP A 322 44.31 -16.20 35.05
N ARG A 323 45.42 -16.69 35.62
CA ARG A 323 46.68 -16.76 34.86
C ARG A 323 46.69 -18.12 34.15
N PRO A 324 46.97 -18.20 32.84
CA PRO A 324 47.23 -19.49 32.22
C PRO A 324 48.46 -20.09 32.91
N VAL A 325 48.27 -21.21 33.62
CA VAL A 325 49.34 -21.93 34.30
C VAL A 325 50.27 -22.47 33.23
N LEU A 326 51.45 -21.86 33.09
CA LEU A 326 52.49 -22.34 32.16
C LEU A 326 53.04 -23.68 32.67
N GLY A 327 53.43 -24.60 31.79
CA GLY A 327 53.91 -25.94 32.19
C GLY A 327 55.06 -25.94 33.21
N SER A 328 55.81 -24.83 33.29
CA SER A 328 56.82 -24.57 34.32
C SER A 328 56.25 -24.40 35.73
N GLU A 329 55.05 -23.84 35.89
CA GLU A 329 54.36 -23.67 37.18
C GLU A 329 53.80 -25.02 37.68
N ILE A 330 53.35 -25.90 36.77
CA ILE A 330 52.86 -27.26 37.08
C ILE A 330 54.02 -28.16 37.55
N SER A 331 55.18 -28.06 36.89
CA SER A 331 56.38 -28.79 37.27
C SER A 331 56.94 -28.34 38.64
N SER A 332 56.68 -27.11 39.07
CA SER A 332 57.13 -26.57 40.37
C SER A 332 56.35 -27.15 41.57
N ILE A 333 55.16 -27.69 41.33
CA ILE A 333 54.30 -28.36 42.33
C ILE A 333 54.61 -29.87 42.40
N GLY A 334 55.48 -30.39 41.52
CA GLY A 334 55.89 -31.81 41.50
C GLY A 334 55.01 -32.70 40.62
N VAL A 335 54.17 -32.13 39.76
CA VAL A 335 53.32 -32.87 38.80
C VAL A 335 53.97 -32.78 37.41
N SER A 336 54.19 -33.92 36.74
CA SER A 336 54.79 -33.93 35.39
C SER A 336 53.80 -33.38 34.35
N SER A 337 54.30 -32.65 33.34
CA SER A 337 53.49 -32.11 32.22
C SER A 337 52.62 -33.20 31.59
N THR A 338 53.16 -34.41 31.46
CA THR A 338 52.47 -35.57 30.89
C THR A 338 51.25 -36.01 31.71
N VAL A 339 51.31 -35.95 33.05
CA VAL A 339 50.18 -36.34 33.92
C VAL A 339 49.08 -35.28 33.87
N ALA A 340 49.45 -33.99 33.80
CA ALA A 340 48.48 -32.91 33.65
C ALA A 340 47.80 -32.94 32.27
N GLU A 341 48.55 -33.22 31.20
CA GLU A 341 48.02 -33.39 29.84
C GLU A 341 47.09 -34.61 29.74
N HIS A 342 47.46 -35.76 30.33
CA HIS A 342 46.61 -36.95 30.36
C HIS A 342 45.32 -36.74 31.14
N LEU A 343 45.36 -36.01 32.26
CA LEU A 343 44.17 -35.66 33.04
C LEU A 343 43.25 -34.70 32.25
N ALA A 344 43.83 -33.69 31.60
CA ALA A 344 43.08 -32.74 30.77
C ALA A 344 42.39 -33.44 29.59
N HIS A 345 43.09 -34.34 28.90
CA HIS A 345 42.51 -35.17 27.84
C HIS A 345 41.38 -36.07 28.38
N SER A 346 41.59 -36.75 29.52
CA SER A 346 40.57 -37.63 30.12
C SER A 346 39.30 -36.89 30.52
N LEU A 347 39.41 -35.62 30.97
CA LEU A 347 38.25 -34.78 31.30
C LEU A 347 37.57 -34.19 30.05
N GLN A 348 38.33 -33.95 28.98
CA GLN A 348 37.82 -33.44 27.70
C GLN A 348 37.05 -34.52 26.93
N ASP A 349 37.44 -35.79 27.09
CA ASP A 349 36.80 -36.94 26.46
C ASP A 349 35.47 -37.36 27.12
N CYS A 350 35.14 -36.77 28.28
CA CYS A 350 33.87 -37.00 28.96
C CYS A 350 32.70 -36.35 28.20
N SER A 351 31.63 -37.11 27.97
CA SER A 351 30.45 -36.67 27.20
C SER A 351 29.38 -36.00 28.08
N ASN A 352 29.45 -36.23 29.39
CA ASN A 352 28.48 -35.77 30.37
C ASN A 352 29.18 -35.31 31.65
N ILE A 353 28.59 -34.34 32.36
CA ILE A 353 29.05 -33.82 33.64
C ILE A 353 29.21 -34.95 34.70
N GLN A 354 28.39 -36.00 34.64
CA GLN A 354 28.54 -37.17 35.53
C GLN A 354 29.82 -37.97 35.27
N GLU A 355 30.25 -38.12 34.02
CA GLU A 355 31.53 -38.78 33.69
C GLU A 355 32.72 -37.95 34.15
N ILE A 356 32.61 -36.62 34.06
CA ILE A 356 33.60 -35.65 34.56
C ILE A 356 33.73 -35.76 36.10
N PHE A 357 32.61 -35.83 36.83
CA PHE A 357 32.66 -36.00 38.28
C PHE A 357 33.16 -37.38 38.70
N GLN A 358 32.80 -38.44 37.97
CA GLN A 358 33.28 -39.81 38.23
C GLN A 358 34.81 -39.92 38.04
N THR A 359 35.35 -39.33 36.98
CA THR A 359 36.80 -39.27 36.73
C THR A 359 37.51 -38.44 37.79
N LEU A 360 36.97 -37.29 38.20
CA LEU A 360 37.52 -36.47 39.29
C LEU A 360 37.51 -37.19 40.65
N TYR A 361 36.47 -37.96 40.96
CA TYR A 361 36.42 -38.79 42.17
C TYR A 361 37.45 -39.92 42.14
N SER A 362 37.60 -40.59 40.99
CA SER A 362 38.57 -41.68 40.84
C SER A 362 40.03 -41.21 41.01
N HIS A 363 40.30 -39.93 40.74
CA HIS A 363 41.60 -39.29 40.93
C HIS A 363 41.76 -38.57 42.29
N GLY A 364 40.84 -38.78 43.24
CA GLY A 364 40.99 -38.32 44.63
C GLY A 364 40.53 -36.89 44.91
N SER A 365 39.76 -36.27 44.01
CA SER A 365 39.20 -34.94 44.23
C SER A 365 38.05 -35.00 45.26
N ALA A 366 38.20 -34.28 46.38
CA ALA A 366 37.17 -34.18 47.42
C ALA A 366 36.11 -33.11 47.06
N ILE A 367 35.41 -33.30 45.94
CA ILE A 367 34.23 -32.49 45.62
C ILE A 367 33.08 -33.06 46.46
N SER A 368 32.39 -32.20 47.21
CA SER A 368 31.24 -32.65 48.00
C SER A 368 30.08 -32.99 47.06
N GLU A 369 29.37 -34.07 47.37
CA GLU A 369 28.18 -34.50 46.62
C GLU A 369 27.11 -33.37 46.53
N SER A 370 27.06 -32.50 47.54
CA SER A 370 26.23 -31.29 47.55
C SER A 370 26.59 -30.29 46.45
N LYS A 371 27.88 -30.08 46.14
CA LYS A 371 28.31 -29.16 45.08
C LYS A 371 28.03 -29.72 43.69
N ILE A 372 28.14 -31.05 43.54
CA ILE A 372 27.82 -31.74 42.29
C ILE A 372 26.34 -31.58 41.99
N ARG A 373 25.48 -31.83 42.97
CA ARG A 373 24.03 -31.66 42.83
C ARG A 373 23.65 -30.20 42.53
N GLU A 374 24.36 -29.24 43.11
CA GLU A 374 24.19 -27.81 42.80
C GLU A 374 24.57 -27.48 41.35
N PHE A 375 25.69 -28.04 40.84
CA PHE A 375 26.08 -27.89 39.43
C PHE A 375 25.11 -28.57 38.46
N GLU A 376 24.58 -29.75 38.79
CA GLU A 376 23.55 -30.43 37.99
C GLU A 376 22.29 -29.57 37.86
N VAL A 377 21.78 -29.06 39.01
CA VAL A 377 20.60 -28.18 39.02
C VAL A 377 20.85 -26.88 38.24
N GLU A 378 22.01 -26.26 38.40
CA GLU A 378 22.35 -25.04 37.65
C GLU A 378 22.48 -25.31 36.15
N THR A 379 23.02 -26.47 35.76
CA THR A 379 23.12 -26.90 34.36
C THR A 379 21.73 -27.15 33.76
N GLU A 380 20.84 -27.83 34.48
CA GLU A 380 19.45 -28.02 34.06
C GLU A 380 18.68 -26.70 33.94
N ARG A 381 18.89 -25.78 34.89
CA ARG A 381 18.30 -24.44 34.87
C ARG A 381 18.78 -23.65 33.65
N LEU A 382 20.08 -23.68 33.36
CA LEU A 382 20.65 -23.00 32.20
C LEU A 382 20.14 -23.64 30.89
N ASN A 383 20.06 -24.97 30.84
CA ASN A 383 19.59 -25.70 29.67
C ASN A 383 18.10 -25.40 29.40
N SER A 384 17.27 -25.37 30.44
CA SER A 384 15.87 -24.93 30.35
C SER A 384 15.75 -23.49 29.84
N ARG A 385 16.66 -22.60 30.25
CA ARG A 385 16.70 -21.22 29.76
C ARG A 385 17.11 -21.15 28.29
N ILE A 386 18.04 -22.00 27.85
CA ILE A 386 18.46 -22.11 26.44
C ILE A 386 17.29 -22.58 25.58
N GLU A 387 16.58 -23.64 25.98
CA GLU A 387 15.43 -24.15 25.22
C GLU A 387 14.28 -23.13 25.15
N HIS A 388 14.00 -22.44 26.26
CA HIS A 388 13.04 -21.35 26.24
C HIS A 388 13.44 -20.23 25.26
N LEU A 389 14.71 -19.80 25.28
CA LEU A 389 15.20 -18.78 24.36
C LEU A 389 15.17 -19.25 22.89
N LYS A 390 15.45 -20.53 22.61
CA LYS A 390 15.31 -21.10 21.26
C LYS A 390 13.85 -21.05 20.80
N SER A 391 12.92 -21.53 21.62
CA SER A 391 11.49 -21.48 21.29
C SER A 391 10.98 -20.05 21.07
N GLN A 392 11.49 -19.09 21.84
CA GLN A 392 11.18 -17.68 21.65
C GLN A 392 11.74 -17.14 20.33
N ASN A 393 12.95 -17.57 19.95
CA ASN A 393 13.57 -17.20 18.67
C ASN A 393 12.81 -17.80 17.47
N ASP A 394 12.33 -19.04 17.59
CA ASP A 394 11.52 -19.69 16.57
C ASP A 394 10.18 -18.98 16.38
N LEU A 395 9.52 -18.61 17.49
CA LEU A 395 8.28 -17.81 17.44
C LEU A 395 8.52 -16.43 16.79
N LEU A 396 9.61 -15.75 17.15
CA LEU A 396 9.99 -14.48 16.52
C LEU A 396 10.28 -14.65 15.03
N THR A 397 10.86 -15.77 14.62
CA THR A 397 11.14 -16.06 13.21
C THR A 397 9.85 -16.27 12.43
N ILE A 398 8.91 -17.07 12.96
CA ILE A 398 7.61 -17.31 12.33
C ILE A 398 6.83 -16.00 12.18
N THR A 399 6.73 -15.22 13.27
CA THR A 399 6.02 -13.92 13.25
C THR A 399 6.65 -12.92 12.29
N LEU A 400 7.99 -12.91 12.16
CA LEU A 400 8.68 -12.04 11.21
C LEU A 400 8.41 -12.46 9.75
N GLU A 401 8.38 -13.75 9.46
CA GLU A 401 8.05 -14.23 8.12
C GLU A 401 6.58 -13.95 7.76
N GLU A 402 5.67 -14.06 8.72
CA GLU A 402 4.26 -13.68 8.55
C GLU A 402 4.12 -12.17 8.29
N CYS A 403 4.82 -11.33 9.05
CA CYS A 403 4.83 -9.88 8.85
C CYS A 403 5.39 -9.50 7.47
N LYS A 404 6.44 -10.19 7.01
CA LYS A 404 7.02 -10.01 5.68
C LYS A 404 6.04 -10.40 4.58
N SER A 405 5.42 -11.58 4.68
CA SER A 405 4.40 -12.03 3.73
C SER A 405 3.21 -11.05 3.66
N ASN A 406 2.75 -10.56 4.83
CA ASN A 406 1.70 -9.56 4.89
C ASN A 406 2.12 -8.23 4.25
N ALA A 407 3.35 -7.77 4.47
CA ALA A 407 3.89 -6.56 3.85
C ALA A 407 3.99 -6.70 2.31
N GLU A 408 4.44 -7.85 1.81
CA GLU A 408 4.49 -8.15 0.38
C GLU A 408 3.10 -8.13 -0.26
N ARG A 409 2.10 -8.72 0.42
CA ARG A 409 0.70 -8.70 -0.02
C ARG A 409 0.14 -7.27 -0.07
N MET A 410 0.40 -6.46 0.95
CA MET A 410 0.00 -5.05 0.98
C MET A 410 0.67 -4.25 -0.14
N SER A 411 1.97 -4.46 -0.37
CA SER A 411 2.72 -3.80 -1.45
C SER A 411 2.12 -4.11 -2.83
N MET A 412 1.76 -5.37 -3.08
CA MET A 412 1.09 -5.77 -4.31
C MET A 412 -0.29 -5.12 -4.48
N LEU A 413 -1.08 -5.05 -3.39
CA LEU A 413 -2.38 -4.37 -3.41
C LEU A 413 -2.23 -2.88 -3.72
N VAL A 414 -1.28 -2.19 -3.08
CA VAL A 414 -0.98 -0.78 -3.36
C VAL A 414 -0.61 -0.59 -4.82
N GLY A 415 0.28 -1.43 -5.39
CA GLY A 415 0.63 -1.35 -6.81
C GLY A 415 -0.57 -1.53 -7.74
N LYS A 416 -1.52 -2.44 -7.40
CA LYS A 416 -2.78 -2.59 -8.16
C LYS A 416 -3.66 -1.34 -8.07
N TYR A 417 -3.80 -0.75 -6.88
CA TYR A 417 -4.58 0.47 -6.69
C TYR A 417 -3.95 1.68 -7.38
N GLU A 418 -2.63 1.81 -7.37
CA GLU A 418 -1.90 2.87 -8.08
C GLU A 418 -2.05 2.76 -9.60
N SER A 419 -1.95 1.54 -10.13
CA SER A 419 -2.19 1.26 -11.55
C SER A 419 -3.64 1.58 -11.93
N ASN A 420 -4.62 1.12 -11.13
CA ASN A 420 -6.04 1.42 -11.38
C ASN A 420 -6.35 2.91 -11.28
N ALA A 421 -5.80 3.62 -10.29
CA ALA A 421 -5.95 5.07 -10.17
C ALA A 421 -5.39 5.81 -11.38
N THR A 422 -4.27 5.33 -11.94
CA THR A 422 -3.68 5.88 -13.16
C THR A 422 -4.57 5.62 -14.38
N ALA A 423 -5.09 4.41 -14.53
CA ALA A 423 -6.02 4.06 -15.61
C ALA A 423 -7.31 4.90 -15.55
N LEU A 424 -7.90 5.05 -14.36
CA LEU A 424 -9.08 5.89 -14.14
C LEU A 424 -8.79 7.36 -14.42
N ARG A 425 -7.61 7.87 -14.04
CA ARG A 425 -7.21 9.26 -14.34
C ARG A 425 -7.08 9.49 -15.84
N LEU A 426 -6.50 8.54 -16.58
CA LEU A 426 -6.43 8.61 -18.04
C LEU A 426 -7.84 8.53 -18.67
N ALA A 427 -8.69 7.62 -18.19
CA ALA A 427 -10.07 7.52 -18.67
C ALA A 427 -10.86 8.82 -18.42
N LEU A 428 -10.70 9.43 -17.25
CA LEU A 428 -11.30 10.74 -16.94
C LEU A 428 -10.79 11.81 -17.90
N GLN A 429 -9.48 11.90 -18.11
CA GLN A 429 -8.90 12.85 -19.06
C GLN A 429 -9.44 12.68 -20.49
N TYR A 430 -9.57 11.43 -20.96
CA TYR A 430 -10.19 11.16 -22.26
C TYR A 430 -11.67 11.56 -22.28
N SER A 431 -12.41 11.31 -21.19
CA SER A 431 -13.81 11.73 -21.10
C SER A 431 -13.97 13.26 -21.12
N GLU A 432 -13.09 14.00 -20.46
CA GLU A 432 -13.05 15.47 -20.50
C GLU A 432 -12.76 15.97 -21.92
N GLN A 433 -11.80 15.36 -22.62
CA GLN A 433 -11.49 15.66 -24.02
C GLN A 433 -12.67 15.36 -24.94
N CYS A 434 -13.40 14.26 -24.71
CA CYS A 434 -14.61 13.94 -25.45
C CYS A 434 -15.71 14.98 -25.20
N ILE A 435 -15.89 15.45 -23.97
CA ILE A 435 -16.85 16.50 -23.64
C ILE A 435 -16.48 17.80 -24.36
N GLU A 436 -15.22 18.25 -24.31
CA GLU A 436 -14.76 19.45 -25.03
C GLU A 436 -15.02 19.32 -26.54
N ALA A 437 -14.82 18.13 -27.12
CA ALA A 437 -15.11 17.88 -28.53
C ALA A 437 -16.62 17.95 -28.85
N TYR A 438 -17.48 17.37 -28.01
CA TYR A 438 -18.93 17.42 -28.20
C TYR A 438 -19.49 18.84 -28.03
N GLU A 439 -18.98 19.62 -27.07
CA GLU A 439 -19.35 21.03 -26.89
C GLU A 439 -19.01 21.87 -28.13
N LEU A 440 -17.83 21.65 -28.72
CA LEU A 440 -17.42 22.36 -29.95
C LEU A 440 -18.23 21.93 -31.16
N LEU A 441 -18.57 20.64 -31.29
CA LEU A 441 -19.45 20.13 -32.34
C LEU A 441 -20.84 20.78 -32.24
N LEU A 442 -21.38 20.88 -31.02
CA LEU A 442 -22.65 21.54 -30.76
C LEU A 442 -22.58 23.02 -31.14
N ALA A 443 -21.55 23.74 -30.71
CA ALA A 443 -21.36 25.16 -31.05
C ALA A 443 -21.24 25.39 -32.57
N LEU A 444 -20.57 24.48 -33.30
CA LEU A 444 -20.50 24.52 -34.76
C LEU A 444 -21.89 24.32 -35.38
N ALA A 445 -22.64 23.31 -34.95
CA ALA A 445 -23.99 23.03 -35.45
C ALA A 445 -24.97 24.20 -35.18
N GLU A 446 -24.94 24.79 -33.99
CA GLU A 446 -25.75 25.96 -33.64
C GLU A 446 -25.37 27.19 -34.47
N SER A 447 -24.07 27.38 -34.75
CA SER A 447 -23.59 28.47 -35.61
C SER A 447 -24.01 28.29 -37.07
N GLU A 448 -24.02 27.05 -37.57
CA GLU A 448 -24.49 26.69 -38.91
C GLU A 448 -25.99 26.92 -39.04
N GLN A 449 -26.77 26.48 -38.05
CA GLN A 449 -28.21 26.75 -38.00
C GLN A 449 -28.50 28.26 -37.98
N SER A 450 -27.76 29.03 -37.17
CA SER A 450 -27.90 30.49 -37.10
C SER A 450 -27.56 31.17 -38.43
N LEU A 451 -26.55 30.67 -39.15
CA LEU A 451 -26.16 31.16 -40.47
C LEU A 451 -27.27 30.89 -41.51
N ILE A 452 -27.81 29.66 -41.53
CA ILE A 452 -28.90 29.24 -42.41
C ILE A 452 -30.15 30.09 -42.15
N LEU A 453 -30.53 30.29 -40.88
CA LEU A 453 -31.66 31.15 -40.50
C LEU A 453 -31.44 32.61 -40.93
N GLY A 454 -30.23 33.13 -40.77
CA GLY A 454 -29.85 34.45 -41.28
C GLY A 454 -29.97 34.57 -42.80
N GLN A 455 -29.58 33.53 -43.53
CA GLN A 455 -29.69 33.46 -44.99
C GLN A 455 -31.15 33.40 -45.47
N PHE A 456 -32.00 32.59 -44.82
CA PHE A 456 -33.43 32.55 -45.14
C PHE A 456 -34.10 33.91 -44.92
N ARG A 457 -33.76 34.59 -43.81
CA ARG A 457 -34.28 35.94 -43.53
C ARG A 457 -33.76 36.97 -44.54
N ALA A 458 -32.50 36.88 -44.97
CA ALA A 458 -31.93 37.74 -46.02
C ALA A 458 -32.52 37.49 -47.41
N ALA A 459 -32.97 36.27 -47.69
CA ALA A 459 -33.69 35.92 -48.92
C ALA A 459 -35.17 36.35 -48.91
N GLY A 460 -35.64 37.05 -47.87
CA GLY A 460 -37.03 37.49 -47.72
C GLY A 460 -38.00 36.38 -47.33
N VAL A 461 -37.50 35.21 -46.91
CA VAL A 461 -38.30 34.07 -46.45
C VAL A 461 -38.53 34.22 -44.95
N GLY A 462 -39.54 35.02 -44.57
CA GLY A 462 -39.93 35.27 -43.19
C GLY A 462 -41.43 35.56 -43.08
N SER A 463 -42.03 35.26 -41.93
CA SER A 463 -43.46 35.50 -41.68
C SER A 463 -43.85 36.94 -42.03
N VAL A 464 -44.92 37.08 -42.81
CA VAL A 464 -45.47 38.34 -43.32
C VAL A 464 -45.82 39.26 -42.15
N GLY A 465 -44.94 40.20 -41.81
CA GLY A 465 -45.25 41.16 -40.73
C GLY A 465 -44.16 42.12 -40.28
N ASP A 466 -42.87 41.78 -40.33
CA ASP A 466 -41.84 42.58 -39.63
C ASP A 466 -40.93 43.37 -40.60
N GLN A 467 -41.36 44.57 -40.98
CA GLN A 467 -40.60 45.52 -41.81
C GLN A 467 -39.61 46.34 -40.96
N THR A 468 -38.77 45.68 -40.17
CA THR A 468 -37.72 46.33 -39.36
C THR A 468 -36.31 45.79 -39.69
N GLY A 469 -35.83 46.16 -40.89
CA GLY A 469 -34.42 46.51 -41.11
C GLY A 469 -33.52 45.47 -41.78
N ASP A 470 -33.17 45.71 -43.05
CA ASP A 470 -32.05 45.03 -43.75
C ASP A 470 -30.71 45.19 -43.02
N GLU A 471 -30.51 46.30 -42.28
CA GLU A 471 -29.33 46.51 -41.42
C GLU A 471 -29.29 45.50 -40.26
N ASN A 472 -30.44 45.10 -39.71
CA ASN A 472 -30.51 44.08 -38.66
C ASN A 472 -30.16 42.69 -39.20
N VAL A 473 -30.62 42.35 -40.42
CA VAL A 473 -30.33 41.06 -41.05
C VAL A 473 -28.85 40.94 -41.40
N THR A 474 -28.25 41.99 -41.95
CA THR A 474 -26.82 42.04 -42.26
C THR A 474 -25.97 41.92 -40.99
N GLN A 475 -26.39 42.57 -39.90
CA GLN A 475 -25.71 42.48 -38.61
C GLN A 475 -25.86 41.09 -37.97
N MET A 476 -27.02 40.43 -38.11
CA MET A 476 -27.21 39.06 -37.65
C MET A 476 -26.37 38.05 -38.44
N LEU A 477 -26.32 38.15 -39.77
CA LEU A 477 -25.45 37.31 -40.60
C LEU A 477 -23.98 37.47 -40.25
N LYS A 478 -23.54 38.72 -40.01
CA LYS A 478 -22.19 39.00 -39.55
C LYS A 478 -21.90 38.33 -38.19
N ARG A 479 -22.81 38.46 -37.22
CA ARG A 479 -22.68 37.77 -35.92
C ARG A 479 -22.64 36.25 -36.07
N ALA A 480 -23.52 35.65 -36.87
CA ALA A 480 -23.53 34.21 -37.11
C ALA A 480 -22.22 33.72 -37.76
N HIS A 481 -21.69 34.48 -38.72
CA HIS A 481 -20.40 34.15 -39.35
C HIS A 481 -19.22 34.29 -38.38
N ASP A 482 -19.21 35.33 -37.54
CA ASP A 482 -18.19 35.53 -36.51
C ASP A 482 -18.25 34.40 -35.46
N CYS A 483 -19.45 34.01 -35.01
CA CYS A 483 -19.67 32.88 -34.10
C CYS A 483 -19.17 31.55 -34.69
N ARG A 484 -19.47 31.28 -35.98
CA ARG A 484 -18.97 30.09 -36.68
C ARG A 484 -17.45 30.09 -36.74
N LYS A 485 -16.84 31.22 -37.11
CA LYS A 485 -15.38 31.36 -37.18
C LYS A 485 -14.72 31.14 -35.81
N THR A 486 -15.34 31.60 -34.72
CA THR A 486 -14.83 31.35 -33.37
C THR A 486 -14.92 29.87 -32.99
N ALA A 487 -16.03 29.19 -33.30
CA ALA A 487 -16.20 27.77 -33.04
C ALA A 487 -15.22 26.92 -33.87
N GLU A 488 -15.01 27.25 -35.15
CA GLU A 488 -14.02 26.58 -36.02
C GLU A 488 -12.59 26.76 -35.51
N ASN A 489 -12.23 27.96 -35.04
CA ASN A 489 -10.91 28.21 -34.47
C ASN A 489 -10.69 27.43 -33.17
N ALA A 490 -11.72 27.31 -32.33
CA ALA A 490 -11.66 26.52 -31.10
C ALA A 490 -11.55 25.01 -31.40
N ALA A 491 -12.29 24.51 -32.40
CA ALA A 491 -12.18 23.12 -32.87
C ALA A 491 -10.77 22.80 -33.42
N LYS A 492 -10.20 23.71 -34.21
CA LYS A 492 -8.80 23.58 -34.70
C LYS A 492 -7.79 23.58 -33.56
N ALA A 493 -8.00 24.40 -32.53
CA ALA A 493 -7.15 24.43 -31.35
C ALA A 493 -7.22 23.12 -30.56
N LEU A 494 -8.43 22.54 -30.40
CA LEU A 494 -8.61 21.23 -29.76
C LEU A 494 -7.89 20.12 -30.55
N LEU A 495 -8.04 20.09 -31.89
CA LEU A 495 -7.35 19.13 -32.74
C LEU A 495 -5.83 19.23 -32.60
N MET A 496 -5.26 20.44 -32.57
CA MET A 496 -3.83 20.62 -32.34
C MET A 496 -3.37 20.14 -30.96
N LYS A 497 -4.19 20.32 -29.91
CA LYS A 497 -3.89 19.77 -28.58
C LYS A 497 -3.89 18.24 -28.60
N LEU A 498 -4.85 17.62 -29.28
CA LEU A 498 -4.98 16.16 -29.39
C LEU A 498 -3.87 15.53 -30.22
N ASP A 499 -3.46 16.17 -31.33
CA ASP A 499 -2.32 15.75 -32.14
C ASP A 499 -1.00 15.86 -31.36
N GLY A 500 -0.80 16.94 -30.59
CA GLY A 500 0.34 17.10 -29.69
C GLY A 500 0.36 16.07 -28.55
N SER A 501 -0.81 15.70 -28.01
CA SER A 501 -0.94 14.70 -26.95
C SER A 501 -0.73 13.27 -27.45
N CYS A 502 -1.06 12.96 -28.71
CA CYS A 502 -0.77 11.66 -29.32
C CYS A 502 0.70 11.53 -29.76
N GLY A 503 1.34 12.63 -30.17
CA GLY A 503 2.74 12.64 -30.61
C GLY A 503 3.76 12.47 -29.48
N GLY A 504 3.42 12.83 -28.23
CA GLY A 504 4.33 12.71 -27.09
C GLY A 504 4.50 11.29 -26.54
N ALA A 505 3.52 10.41 -26.76
CA ALA A 505 3.52 9.05 -26.19
C ALA A 505 4.14 7.98 -27.11
N TYR A 506 4.31 8.26 -28.40
CA TYR A 506 4.79 7.28 -29.39
C TYR A 506 5.99 7.76 -30.24
N ALA A 507 6.71 8.80 -29.81
CA ALA A 507 7.96 9.20 -30.46
C ALA A 507 9.10 8.22 -30.15
N VAL A 508 9.00 6.99 -30.65
CA VAL A 508 10.18 6.21 -31.02
C VAL A 508 10.77 6.90 -32.25
N THR A 509 12.04 7.28 -32.12
CA THR A 509 12.82 7.97 -33.13
C THR A 509 12.77 7.21 -34.47
N GLY A 510 12.06 7.73 -35.49
CA GLY A 510 12.24 7.27 -36.88
C GLY A 510 11.01 7.14 -37.79
N CYS A 511 9.76 7.40 -37.36
CA CYS A 511 8.62 7.33 -38.28
C CYS A 511 7.63 8.48 -38.06
N SER A 512 7.73 9.53 -38.89
CA SER A 512 6.73 10.59 -38.97
C SER A 512 5.58 10.13 -39.88
N VAL A 513 4.61 9.41 -39.32
CA VAL A 513 3.33 9.19 -40.00
C VAL A 513 2.27 9.91 -39.19
N GLN A 514 1.86 11.09 -39.67
CA GLN A 514 0.67 11.78 -39.18
C GLN A 514 -0.56 10.90 -39.49
N PRO A 515 -1.37 10.48 -38.49
CA PRO A 515 -2.47 9.53 -38.71
C PRO A 515 -3.58 10.04 -39.64
N TRP A 516 -3.68 11.35 -39.85
CA TRP A 516 -4.85 11.97 -40.52
C TRP A 516 -4.60 12.48 -41.93
N GLU A 517 -3.34 12.58 -42.39
CA GLU A 517 -3.03 13.14 -43.72
C GLU A 517 -3.26 12.15 -44.88
N SER A 518 -3.31 10.85 -44.61
CA SER A 518 -3.45 9.83 -45.67
C SER A 518 -4.86 9.71 -46.27
N LEU A 519 -5.87 10.42 -45.73
CA LEU A 519 -7.26 10.31 -46.19
C LEU A 519 -7.72 11.48 -47.07
N SER A 520 -6.90 12.52 -47.27
CA SER A 520 -7.32 13.76 -47.94
C SER A 520 -6.69 13.99 -49.33
N SER A 521 -5.64 13.25 -49.71
CA SER A 521 -4.86 13.59 -50.91
C SER A 521 -5.29 12.91 -52.23
N ASN A 522 -6.34 12.09 -52.26
CA ASN A 522 -6.81 11.44 -53.49
C ASN A 522 -8.18 11.95 -53.94
N SER A 523 -8.24 13.20 -54.39
CA SER A 523 -9.34 13.68 -55.23
C SER A 523 -8.84 14.78 -56.18
N HIS A 524 -8.06 14.36 -57.17
CA HIS A 524 -7.95 15.04 -58.44
C HIS A 524 -8.68 14.20 -59.49
N THR A 525 -9.94 14.53 -59.74
CA THR A 525 -10.65 14.49 -61.03
C THR A 525 -11.96 15.24 -60.86
#